data_AF-A0A9P7RCA5-F1
#
_entry.id   AF-A0A9P7RCA5-F1
#
_cell.length_a   1.000
_cell.length_b   1.000
_cell.length_c   1.000
_cell.angle_alpha   90.00
_cell.angle_beta   90.00
_cell.angle_gamma   90.00
#
_symmetry.space_group_name_H-M   'P 1'
#
loop_
_entity.id
_entity.type
_entity.pdbx_description
1 polymer ?
#
loop_
_entity_poly.entity_id
_entity_poly.type
_entity_poly.pdbx_seq_one_letter_code
_entity_poly.pdbx_strand_id
1 'polypeptide(L)'
;MTSDLLAGFPANAPPNPKTKLRFADVAVTATAKDFAGFYRGKQYHQPDFDAVLDRASAAGVDKVMLTGMSLSDAATNLSIARSRPAGTCFVTIGIHPYHAAEPDAEEDGGEEGHFKKLAEVVRETLSSASEGNISPLAAFGELGLDYDRLNHASKEA
;
A
#
# COMPACT_ATOMS: atom_id res chain seq x y z
N MET A 1 16.29 39.53 23.60
CA MET A 1 15.11 38.82 24.11
C MET A 1 14.93 37.58 23.28
N THR A 2 15.05 36.39 23.86
CA THR A 2 14.76 35.12 23.18
C THR A 2 13.24 35.00 23.07
N SER A 3 12.69 34.98 21.86
CA SER A 3 11.26 34.72 21.68
C SER A 3 10.97 33.29 22.13
N ASP A 4 9.98 33.12 22.99
CA ASP A 4 9.48 31.81 23.36
C ASP A 4 8.97 31.09 22.10
N LEU A 5 9.66 30.02 21.71
CA LEU A 5 9.35 29.19 20.53
C LEU A 5 7.94 28.62 20.57
N LEU A 6 7.34 28.53 21.76
CA LEU A 6 6.01 27.96 21.98
C LEU A 6 4.93 29.03 22.10
N ALA A 7 5.26 30.32 21.97
CA ALA A 7 4.29 31.40 21.97
C ALA A 7 3.28 31.22 20.83
N GLY A 8 2.01 30.99 21.18
CA GLY A 8 0.91 30.77 20.24
C GLY A 8 0.49 29.30 20.07
N PHE A 9 1.22 28.35 20.65
CA PHE A 9 0.79 26.95 20.67
C PHE A 9 -0.28 26.70 21.75
N PRO A 10 -1.24 25.80 21.51
CA PRO A 10 -2.24 25.42 22.51
C PRO A 10 -1.57 24.78 23.74
N ALA A 11 -1.80 25.34 24.93
CA ALA A 11 -1.31 24.78 26.19
C ALA A 11 -2.16 23.61 26.72
N ASN A 12 -3.39 23.46 26.21
CA ASN A 12 -4.34 22.44 26.62
C ASN A 12 -4.61 21.48 25.47
N ALA A 13 -4.76 20.19 25.79
CA ALA A 13 -5.22 19.21 24.83
C ALA A 13 -6.65 19.53 24.36
N PRO A 14 -7.00 19.24 23.10
CA PRO A 14 -8.37 19.35 22.63
C PRO A 14 -9.30 18.40 23.41
N PRO A 15 -10.60 18.73 23.54
CA PRO A 15 -11.55 17.88 24.22
C PRO A 15 -11.71 16.54 23.51
N ASN A 16 -12.10 15.50 24.27
CA ASN A 16 -12.34 14.18 23.73
C ASN A 16 -13.41 14.21 22.60
N PRO A 17 -13.26 13.35 21.57
CA PRO A 17 -14.24 13.26 20.49
C PRO A 17 -15.62 12.89 21.03
N LYS A 18 -16.66 13.55 20.51
CA LYS A 18 -18.07 13.22 20.83
C LYS A 18 -18.65 12.14 19.93
N THR A 19 -17.96 11.81 18.84
CA THR A 19 -18.37 10.82 17.85
C THR A 19 -17.30 9.73 17.74
N LYS A 20 -17.69 8.55 17.24
CA LYS A 20 -16.74 7.47 16.95
C LYS A 20 -15.69 7.98 15.95
N LEU A 21 -14.42 7.80 16.30
CA LEU A 21 -13.31 8.11 15.40
C LEU A 21 -13.33 7.16 14.20
N ARG A 22 -12.91 7.69 13.05
CA ARG A 22 -12.82 6.98 11.79
C ARG A 22 -11.43 7.23 11.21
N PHE A 23 -10.77 6.16 10.81
CA PHE A 23 -9.41 6.21 10.29
C PHE A 23 -9.37 5.68 8.85
N ALA A 24 -8.40 6.16 8.10
CA ALA A 24 -7.97 5.58 6.84
C ALA A 24 -6.49 5.27 6.97
N ASP A 25 -6.11 3.99 6.89
CA ASP A 25 -4.71 3.60 6.81
C ASP A 25 -4.30 3.62 5.34
N VAL A 26 -3.34 4.47 5.00
CA VAL A 26 -2.94 4.75 3.62
C VAL A 26 -1.70 3.96 3.19
N ALA A 27 -1.10 3.16 4.08
CA ALA A 27 0.18 2.50 3.82
C ALA A 27 0.25 1.11 4.47
N VAL A 28 -0.51 0.15 3.94
CA VAL A 28 -0.53 -1.22 4.46
C VAL A 28 0.17 -2.17 3.50
N THR A 29 1.34 -2.69 3.87
CA THR A 29 2.06 -3.70 3.08
C THR A 29 1.51 -5.10 3.35
N ALA A 30 0.40 -5.47 2.70
CA ALA A 30 -0.26 -6.77 2.87
C ALA A 30 0.64 -7.97 2.55
N THR A 31 1.63 -7.78 1.68
CA THR A 31 2.58 -8.81 1.25
C THR A 31 3.77 -9.00 2.21
N ALA A 32 3.78 -8.28 3.34
CA ALA A 32 4.78 -8.49 4.39
C ALA A 32 4.73 -9.92 4.93
N LYS A 33 5.92 -10.52 5.09
CA LYS A 33 6.08 -11.93 5.48
C LYS A 33 5.47 -12.25 6.85
N ASP A 34 5.45 -11.28 7.75
CA ASP A 34 4.88 -11.37 9.09
C ASP A 34 3.38 -11.72 9.03
N PHE A 35 2.63 -11.16 8.08
CA PHE A 35 1.21 -11.48 7.88
C PHE A 35 0.98 -12.87 7.27
N ALA A 36 1.99 -13.45 6.62
CA ALA A 36 2.01 -14.85 6.23
C ALA A 36 2.56 -15.77 7.35
N GLY A 37 2.90 -15.20 8.51
CA GLY A 37 3.44 -15.88 9.68
C GLY A 37 4.91 -16.26 9.59
N PHE A 38 5.66 -15.70 8.64
CA PHE A 38 7.08 -15.94 8.47
C PHE A 38 7.93 -14.90 9.19
N TYR A 39 8.71 -15.36 10.17
CA TYR A 39 9.63 -14.52 10.93
C TYR A 39 11.03 -15.12 10.80
N ARG A 40 11.97 -14.33 10.27
CA ARG A 40 13.38 -14.75 10.08
C ARG A 40 13.53 -16.11 9.38
N GLY A 41 12.72 -16.35 8.35
CA GLY A 41 12.78 -17.56 7.52
C GLY A 41 12.05 -18.79 8.07
N LYS A 42 11.39 -18.69 9.23
CA LYS A 42 10.58 -19.78 9.80
C LYS A 42 9.12 -19.35 9.90
N GLN A 43 8.21 -20.23 9.52
CA GLN A 43 6.77 -20.01 9.72
C GLN A 43 6.37 -20.38 11.15
N TYR A 44 5.71 -19.45 11.85
CA TYR A 44 5.23 -19.63 13.22
C TYR A 44 3.72 -19.75 13.32
N HIS A 45 2.99 -19.17 12.36
CA HIS A 45 1.55 -19.28 12.26
C HIS A 45 1.10 -19.33 10.80
N GLN A 46 -0.14 -19.76 10.59
CA GLN A 46 -0.79 -19.67 9.29
C GLN A 46 -1.00 -18.19 8.92
N PRO A 47 -1.10 -17.85 7.62
CA PRO A 47 -1.45 -16.51 7.19
C PRO A 47 -2.73 -16.02 7.89
N ASP A 48 -2.68 -14.83 8.47
CA ASP A 48 -3.77 -14.28 9.29
C ASP A 48 -4.14 -12.84 8.93
N PHE A 49 -3.65 -12.33 7.78
CA PHE A 49 -3.92 -10.96 7.33
C PHE A 49 -5.41 -10.64 7.27
N ASP A 50 -6.25 -11.62 6.92
CA ASP A 50 -7.68 -11.40 6.87
C ASP A 50 -8.27 -11.05 8.24
N ALA A 51 -7.80 -11.75 9.29
CA ALA A 51 -8.18 -11.47 10.67
C ALA A 51 -7.55 -10.16 11.17
N VAL A 52 -6.40 -9.73 10.64
CA VAL A 52 -5.81 -8.42 10.93
C VAL A 52 -6.73 -7.31 10.41
N LEU A 53 -7.22 -7.42 9.17
CA LEU A 53 -8.16 -6.45 8.59
C LEU A 53 -9.48 -6.37 9.35
N ASP A 54 -10.01 -7.52 9.82
CA ASP A 54 -11.22 -7.54 10.65
C ASP A 54 -11.00 -6.79 11.98
N ARG A 55 -9.85 -7.00 12.62
CA ARG A 55 -9.46 -6.26 13.84
C ARG A 55 -9.31 -4.76 13.57
N ALA A 56 -8.71 -4.38 12.44
CA ALA A 56 -8.55 -2.97 12.05
C ALA A 56 -9.92 -2.28 11.87
N SER A 57 -10.85 -2.94 11.18
CA SER A 57 -12.22 -2.45 11.01
C SER A 57 -12.94 -2.28 12.35
N ALA A 58 -12.83 -3.27 13.26
CA ALA A 58 -13.41 -3.20 14.59
C ALA A 58 -12.85 -2.01 15.41
N ALA A 59 -11.58 -1.65 15.20
CA ALA A 59 -10.92 -0.50 15.83
C ALA A 59 -11.26 0.86 15.18
N GLY A 60 -12.06 0.89 14.10
CA GLY A 60 -12.48 2.12 13.41
C GLY A 60 -11.61 2.52 12.22
N VAL A 61 -10.77 1.61 11.71
CA VAL A 61 -10.09 1.78 10.42
C VAL A 61 -11.10 1.44 9.32
N ASP A 62 -11.82 2.46 8.86
CA ASP A 62 -12.90 2.32 7.88
C ASP A 62 -12.40 2.10 6.45
N LYS A 63 -11.16 2.54 6.18
CA LYS A 63 -10.51 2.38 4.88
C LYS A 63 -9.07 1.94 5.07
N VAL A 64 -8.63 1.01 4.24
CA VAL A 64 -7.22 0.62 4.12
C VAL A 64 -6.78 0.74 2.67
N MET A 65 -5.56 1.17 2.44
CA MET A 65 -4.91 1.16 1.12
C MET A 65 -3.70 0.25 1.19
N LEU A 66 -3.76 -0.85 0.42
CA LEU A 66 -2.71 -1.84 0.32
C LEU A 66 -1.63 -1.31 -0.62
N THR A 67 -0.42 -1.16 -0.10
CA THR A 67 0.72 -0.65 -0.85
C THR A 67 1.25 -1.73 -1.78
N GLY A 68 1.25 -1.47 -3.09
CA GLY A 68 2.00 -2.24 -4.08
C GLY A 68 3.44 -1.75 -4.15
N MET A 69 4.41 -2.65 -4.01
CA MET A 69 5.85 -2.33 -4.07
C MET A 69 6.49 -2.80 -5.38
N SER A 70 5.87 -3.75 -6.05
CA SER A 70 6.31 -4.32 -7.33
C SER A 70 5.11 -4.73 -8.18
N LEU A 71 5.36 -5.03 -9.46
CA LEU A 71 4.33 -5.57 -10.34
C LEU A 71 3.72 -6.88 -9.79
N SER A 72 4.52 -7.70 -9.11
CA SER A 72 4.07 -8.99 -8.57
C SER A 72 3.06 -8.84 -7.42
N ASP A 73 3.05 -7.71 -6.71
CA ASP A 73 2.11 -7.49 -5.62
C ASP A 73 0.68 -7.25 -6.11
N ALA A 74 0.51 -6.78 -7.35
CA ALA A 74 -0.77 -6.30 -7.85
C ALA A 74 -1.86 -7.37 -7.79
N ALA A 75 -1.56 -8.60 -8.19
CA ALA A 75 -2.53 -9.70 -8.17
C ALA A 75 -3.03 -10.01 -6.75
N THR A 76 -2.12 -10.12 -5.79
CA THR A 76 -2.45 -10.41 -4.38
C THR A 76 -3.23 -9.26 -3.76
N ASN A 77 -2.74 -8.02 -3.90
CA ASN A 77 -3.40 -6.84 -3.33
C ASN A 77 -4.80 -6.63 -3.92
N LEU A 78 -4.98 -6.80 -5.24
CA LEU A 78 -6.29 -6.70 -5.88
C LEU A 78 -7.23 -7.82 -5.42
N SER A 79 -6.72 -9.04 -5.23
CA SER A 79 -7.52 -10.16 -4.72
C SER A 79 -8.05 -9.87 -3.31
N ILE A 80 -7.19 -9.33 -2.42
CA ILE A 80 -7.59 -8.93 -1.07
C ILE A 80 -8.60 -7.77 -1.13
N ALA A 81 -8.33 -6.72 -1.91
CA ALA A 81 -9.22 -5.58 -1.99
C ALA A 81 -10.62 -5.97 -2.50
N ARG A 82 -10.69 -6.88 -3.48
CA ARG A 82 -11.95 -7.39 -4.05
C ARG A 82 -12.70 -8.35 -3.12
N SER A 83 -12.04 -8.99 -2.14
CA SER A 83 -12.72 -9.84 -1.15
C SER A 83 -13.38 -9.04 -0.02
N ARG A 84 -13.11 -7.73 0.05
CA ARG A 84 -13.61 -6.83 1.09
C ARG A 84 -14.83 -6.03 0.63
N PRO A 85 -15.65 -5.52 1.57
CA PRO A 85 -16.78 -4.65 1.21
C PRO A 85 -16.32 -3.47 0.35
N ALA A 86 -17.07 -3.18 -0.71
CA ALA A 86 -16.75 -2.10 -1.64
C ALA A 86 -16.51 -0.78 -0.90
N GLY A 87 -15.43 -0.08 -1.24
CA GLY A 87 -15.07 1.21 -0.64
C GLY A 87 -14.37 1.14 0.72
N THR A 88 -13.96 -0.06 1.18
CA THR A 88 -13.22 -0.25 2.45
C THR A 88 -11.77 -0.66 2.27
N CYS A 89 -11.41 -1.30 1.16
CA CYS A 89 -10.06 -1.75 0.86
C CYS A 89 -9.67 -1.32 -0.55
N PHE A 90 -8.54 -0.64 -0.65
CA PHE A 90 -8.00 -0.08 -1.88
C PHE A 90 -6.58 -0.57 -2.10
N VAL A 91 -6.03 -0.32 -3.28
CA VAL A 91 -4.66 -0.66 -3.64
C VAL A 91 -3.96 0.54 -4.26
N THR A 92 -2.64 0.55 -4.13
CA THR A 92 -1.76 1.25 -5.05
C THR A 92 -1.17 0.27 -6.05
N ILE A 93 -0.87 0.75 -7.27
CA ILE A 93 -0.13 -0.02 -8.27
C ILE A 93 1.06 0.84 -8.72
N GLY A 94 2.27 0.29 -8.63
CA GLY A 94 3.52 0.99 -8.92
C GLY A 94 4.73 0.12 -8.65
N ILE A 95 5.91 0.68 -8.86
CA ILE A 95 7.21 0.06 -8.60
C ILE A 95 7.92 0.93 -7.57
N HIS A 96 8.17 0.36 -6.39
CA HIS A 96 8.90 1.01 -5.32
C HIS A 96 10.38 1.17 -5.70
N PRO A 97 11.10 2.18 -5.20
CA PRO A 97 12.52 2.39 -5.51
C PRO A 97 13.42 1.17 -5.28
N TYR A 98 13.07 0.26 -4.36
CA TYR A 98 13.81 -0.99 -4.13
C TYR A 98 13.72 -1.98 -5.27
N HIS A 99 12.67 -1.85 -6.07
CA HIS A 99 12.28 -2.70 -7.17
C HIS A 99 12.50 -1.99 -8.52
N ALA A 100 13.16 -0.82 -8.54
CA ALA A 100 13.37 -0.03 -9.75
C ALA A 100 14.14 -0.77 -10.85
N ALA A 101 14.94 -1.80 -10.50
CA ALA A 101 15.64 -2.65 -11.46
C ALA A 101 14.78 -3.81 -12.03
N GLU A 102 13.53 -4.00 -11.59
CA GLU A 102 12.64 -5.04 -12.13
C GLU A 102 12.38 -4.91 -13.64
N PRO A 103 12.15 -3.70 -14.20
CA PRO A 103 12.00 -3.52 -15.65
C PRO A 103 13.23 -3.96 -16.45
N ASP A 104 14.44 -3.67 -15.97
CA ASP A 104 15.69 -4.08 -16.64
C ASP A 104 15.87 -5.60 -16.69
N ALA A 105 15.35 -6.30 -15.67
CA ALA A 105 15.44 -7.74 -15.53
C ALA A 105 14.31 -8.52 -16.23
N GLU A 106 13.39 -7.83 -16.90
CA GLU A 106 12.26 -8.47 -17.58
C GLU A 106 12.71 -9.26 -18.82
N GLU A 107 12.56 -10.57 -18.77
CA GLU A 107 12.94 -11.47 -19.87
C GLU A 107 11.99 -11.37 -21.07
N ASP A 108 10.71 -11.07 -20.82
CA ASP A 108 9.67 -10.99 -21.85
C ASP A 108 9.42 -9.53 -22.24
N GLY A 109 10.21 -9.07 -23.23
CA GLY A 109 10.09 -7.73 -23.82
C GLY A 109 10.92 -6.64 -23.15
N GLY A 110 11.77 -6.99 -22.17
CA GLY A 110 12.61 -6.02 -21.47
C GLY A 110 11.80 -4.96 -20.72
N GLU A 111 12.42 -3.80 -20.51
CA GLU A 111 11.82 -2.65 -19.84
C GLU A 111 10.44 -2.28 -20.42
N GLU A 112 10.31 -2.24 -21.75
CA GLU A 112 9.05 -1.94 -22.44
C GLU A 112 7.98 -3.00 -22.14
N GLY A 113 8.37 -4.29 -22.14
CA GLY A 113 7.50 -5.40 -21.77
C GLY A 113 6.97 -5.27 -20.34
N HIS A 114 7.85 -4.92 -19.39
CA HIS A 114 7.47 -4.74 -17.99
C HIS A 114 6.46 -3.60 -17.81
N PHE A 115 6.74 -2.43 -18.37
CA PHE A 115 5.83 -1.29 -18.28
C PHE A 115 4.52 -1.52 -19.04
N LYS A 116 4.54 -2.31 -20.12
CA LYS A 116 3.31 -2.74 -20.81
C LYS A 116 2.44 -3.59 -19.88
N LYS A 117 3.01 -4.59 -19.20
CA LYS A 117 2.28 -5.42 -18.22
C LYS A 117 1.72 -4.58 -17.07
N LEU A 118 2.50 -3.66 -16.51
CA LEU A 118 2.04 -2.74 -15.47
C LEU A 118 0.86 -1.89 -15.94
N ALA A 119 0.95 -1.33 -17.15
CA ALA A 119 -0.11 -0.53 -17.75
C ALA A 119 -1.38 -1.36 -18.05
N GLU A 120 -1.23 -2.62 -18.47
CA GLU A 120 -2.36 -3.55 -18.66
C GLU A 120 -3.11 -3.79 -17.33
N VAL A 121 -2.39 -4.12 -16.26
CA VAL A 121 -3.01 -4.33 -14.92
C VAL A 121 -3.75 -3.08 -14.44
N VAL A 122 -3.18 -1.89 -14.64
CA VAL A 122 -3.86 -0.61 -14.31
C VAL A 122 -5.15 -0.45 -15.12
N ARG A 123 -5.09 -0.62 -16.45
CA ARG A 123 -6.26 -0.46 -17.33
C ARG A 123 -7.36 -1.45 -17.01
N GLU A 124 -7.02 -2.71 -16.77
CA GLU A 124 -7.97 -3.74 -16.37
C GLU A 124 -8.64 -3.39 -15.04
N THR A 125 -7.86 -2.94 -14.06
CA THR A 125 -8.38 -2.55 -12.74
C THR A 125 -9.36 -1.39 -12.85
N LEU A 126 -9.03 -0.36 -13.65
CA LEU A 126 -9.91 0.78 -13.89
C LEU A 126 -11.17 0.38 -14.68
N SER A 127 -11.04 -0.51 -15.66
CA SER A 127 -12.17 -0.96 -16.49
C SER A 127 -13.16 -1.82 -15.73
N SER A 128 -12.68 -2.59 -14.74
CA SER A 128 -13.53 -3.43 -13.88
C SER A 128 -14.45 -2.66 -12.93
N ALA A 129 -14.26 -1.33 -12.81
CA ALA A 129 -15.05 -0.45 -11.95
C ALA A 129 -16.31 0.14 -12.63
N SER A 130 -16.78 -0.44 -13.74
CA SER A 130 -17.94 0.07 -14.49
C SER A 130 -19.25 0.09 -13.70
N GLU A 131 -20.11 1.07 -14.04
CA GLU A 131 -21.48 1.36 -13.54
C GLU A 131 -21.81 0.92 -12.10
N GLY A 132 -21.35 1.72 -11.14
CA GLY A 132 -21.78 1.67 -9.74
C GLY A 132 -20.78 1.05 -8.76
N ASN A 133 -19.72 0.40 -9.26
CA ASN A 133 -18.67 -0.17 -8.43
C ASN A 133 -17.51 0.80 -8.21
N ILE A 134 -17.07 0.95 -6.95
CA ILE A 134 -15.90 1.75 -6.59
C ILE A 134 -14.65 0.99 -7.04
N SER A 135 -13.78 1.61 -7.84
CA SER A 135 -12.51 1.00 -8.23
C SER A 135 -11.65 0.74 -6.99
N PRO A 136 -11.00 -0.43 -6.88
CA PRO A 136 -10.04 -0.66 -5.81
C PRO A 136 -8.74 0.12 -6.02
N LEU A 137 -8.44 0.60 -7.24
CA LEU A 137 -7.25 1.41 -7.49
C LEU A 137 -7.46 2.83 -6.99
N ALA A 138 -6.74 3.21 -5.93
CA ALA A 138 -6.84 4.54 -5.32
C ALA A 138 -5.69 5.48 -5.70
N ALA A 139 -4.50 4.94 -5.99
CA ALA A 139 -3.32 5.72 -6.36
C ALA A 139 -2.31 4.91 -7.18
N PHE A 140 -1.40 5.62 -7.84
CA PHE A 140 -0.17 5.02 -8.36
C PHE A 140 0.92 5.10 -7.29
N GLY A 141 1.58 3.98 -7.03
CA GLY A 141 2.59 3.88 -5.98
C GLY A 141 2.70 2.47 -5.40
N GLU A 142 3.57 2.26 -4.41
CA GLU A 142 4.52 3.25 -3.91
C GLU A 142 5.63 3.48 -4.94
N LEU A 143 5.99 4.74 -5.18
CA LEU A 143 6.99 5.15 -6.17
C LEU A 143 7.72 6.39 -5.65
N GLY A 144 8.97 6.59 -6.07
CA GLY A 144 9.80 7.69 -5.58
C GLY A 144 11.28 7.45 -5.84
N LEU A 145 12.12 7.86 -4.88
CA LEU A 145 13.57 7.59 -4.87
C LEU A 145 13.99 7.27 -3.44
N ASP A 146 14.86 6.28 -3.25
CA ASP A 146 15.47 5.96 -1.95
C ASP A 146 16.99 5.79 -2.10
N TYR A 147 17.72 6.90 -1.90
CA TYR A 147 19.18 6.94 -2.01
C TYR A 147 19.91 6.30 -0.83
N ASP A 148 19.20 5.92 0.24
CA ASP A 148 19.78 5.18 1.37
C ASP A 148 19.77 3.66 1.13
N ARG A 149 19.24 3.21 -0.03
CA ARG A 149 19.04 1.79 -0.35
C ARG A 149 19.54 1.41 -1.73
N LEU A 150 20.67 2.00 -2.14
CA LEU A 150 21.35 1.68 -3.40
C LEU A 150 21.82 0.22 -3.53
N ASN A 151 21.77 -0.55 -2.43
CA ASN A 151 22.01 -1.99 -2.42
C ASN A 151 20.83 -2.82 -2.96
N HIS A 152 19.64 -2.22 -3.11
CA HIS A 152 18.45 -2.88 -3.68
C HIS A 152 18.26 -2.52 -5.16
N ALA A 153 18.41 -1.25 -5.51
CA ALA A 153 18.44 -0.77 -6.89
C ALA A 153 19.53 0.30 -7.02
N SER A 154 20.28 0.32 -8.12
CA SER A 154 21.34 1.32 -8.33
C SER A 154 20.73 2.71 -8.54
N LYS A 155 21.59 3.73 -8.59
CA LYS A 155 21.15 5.10 -8.90
C LYS A 155 20.69 5.25 -10.36
N GLU A 156 21.21 4.39 -11.23
CA GLU A 156 20.97 4.37 -12.67
C GLU A 156 19.75 3.55 -13.07
N ALA A 157 19.22 2.73 -12.15
CA ALA A 157 17.94 2.05 -12.29
C ALA A 157 16.76 3.01 -12.11
#